data_AF-A0A956TN36-F1
#
_entry.id   AF-A0A956TN36-F1
#
_cell.length_a   1.000
_cell.length_b   1.000
_cell.length_c   1.000
_cell.angle_alpha   90.00
_cell.angle_beta   90.00
_cell.angle_gamma   90.00
#
_symmetry.space_group_name_H-M   'P 1'
#
loop_
_entity.id
_entity.type
_entity.pdbx_description
1 polymer ?
#
loop_
_entity_poly.entity_id
_entity_poly.type
_entity_poly.pdbx_seq_one_letter_code
_entity_poly.pdbx_strand_id
1 'polypeptide(L)'
;MSEVFDEFLYLDIATQLWELRVDAGLSQKELAAMAGTTPSVICRMEDGNYRGHSVSMISRIARALGMRIYVGFEPCTSEQEGCEQDANK
;
A
#
# COMPACT_ATOMS: atom_id res chain seq x y z
N MET A 1 -2.75 -11.50 17.23
CA MET A 1 -1.37 -11.70 16.72
C MET A 1 -1.37 -11.98 15.21
N SER A 2 -2.38 -12.65 14.64
CA SER A 2 -2.58 -12.71 13.16
C SER A 2 -3.09 -11.40 12.54
N GLU A 3 -3.82 -10.56 13.29
CA GLU A 3 -4.35 -9.28 12.77
C GLU A 3 -3.29 -8.18 12.56
N VAL A 4 -2.08 -8.36 13.11
CA VAL A 4 -1.01 -7.36 13.09
C VAL A 4 -0.20 -7.42 11.78
N PHE A 5 -0.04 -8.60 11.19
CA PHE A 5 0.70 -8.76 9.93
C PHE A 5 0.00 -8.12 8.73
N ASP A 6 -1.33 -8.17 8.68
CA ASP A 6 -2.10 -7.54 7.61
C ASP A 6 -1.99 -6.00 7.64
N GLU A 7 -1.79 -5.40 8.81
CA GLU A 7 -1.74 -3.95 8.99
C GLU A 7 -0.49 -3.33 8.34
N PHE A 8 0.67 -4.00 8.46
CA PHE A 8 1.89 -3.56 7.78
C PHE A 8 1.75 -3.62 6.26
N LEU A 9 1.10 -4.65 5.71
CA LEU A 9 0.86 -4.76 4.28
C LEU A 9 -0.02 -3.61 3.75
N TYR A 10 -1.11 -3.27 4.46
CA TYR A 10 -1.98 -2.16 4.04
C TYR A 10 -1.26 -0.82 4.12
N LEU A 11 -0.46 -0.60 5.16
CA LEU A 11 0.34 0.60 5.31
C LEU A 11 1.39 0.74 4.19
N ASP A 12 2.06 -0.34 3.82
CA ASP A 12 3.07 -0.34 2.75
C ASP A 12 2.43 -0.02 1.39
N ILE A 13 1.26 -0.59 1.11
CA ILE A 13 0.52 -0.31 -0.12
C ILE A 13 0.09 1.16 -0.17
N ALA A 14 -0.48 1.67 0.93
CA ALA A 14 -0.96 3.04 1.03
C ALA A 14 0.19 4.05 0.85
N THR A 15 1.32 3.80 1.51
CA THR A 15 2.54 4.61 1.41
C THR A 15 3.06 4.65 -0.03
N GLN A 16 3.19 3.50 -0.69
CA GLN A 16 3.66 3.44 -2.08
C GLN A 16 2.74 4.21 -3.04
N LEU A 17 1.41 4.11 -2.88
CA LEU A 17 0.47 4.88 -3.70
C LEU A 17 0.63 6.39 -3.48
N TRP A 18 0.80 6.81 -2.24
CA TRP A 18 1.02 8.21 -1.89
C TRP A 18 2.34 8.74 -2.50
N GLU A 19 3.43 7.99 -2.36
CA GLU A 19 4.74 8.34 -2.92
C GLU A 19 4.68 8.47 -4.44
N LEU A 20 4.15 7.47 -5.14
CA LEU A 20 4.01 7.51 -6.60
C LEU A 20 3.16 8.70 -7.07
N ARG A 21 2.11 9.06 -6.33
CA ARG A 21 1.29 10.23 -6.64
C ARG A 21 2.09 11.54 -6.46
N VAL A 22 2.81 11.67 -5.34
CA VAL A 22 3.58 12.87 -5.01
C VAL A 22 4.75 13.05 -5.98
N ASP A 23 5.44 11.97 -6.34
CA ASP A 23 6.53 11.97 -7.32
C ASP A 23 6.05 12.35 -8.73
N ALA A 24 4.82 11.97 -9.07
CA ALA A 24 4.16 12.41 -10.29
C ALA A 24 3.66 13.87 -10.24
N GLY A 25 3.79 14.56 -9.10
CA GLY A 25 3.35 15.95 -8.91
C GLY A 25 1.82 16.10 -8.89
N LEU A 26 1.07 15.04 -8.60
CA LEU A 26 -0.39 15.02 -8.71
C LEU A 26 -1.05 15.26 -7.35
N SER A 27 -2.15 16.01 -7.36
CA SER A 27 -3.12 16.00 -6.27
C SER A 27 -3.97 14.72 -6.30
N GLN A 28 -4.59 14.38 -5.17
CA GLN A 28 -5.54 13.25 -5.11
C GLN A 28 -6.70 13.41 -6.10
N LYS A 29 -7.10 14.66 -6.41
CA LYS A 29 -8.17 14.95 -7.37
C LYS A 29 -7.73 14.67 -8.81
N GLU A 30 -6.51 15.02 -9.16
CA GLU A 30 -5.95 14.76 -10.49
C GLU A 30 -5.75 13.26 -10.71
N LEU A 31 -5.17 12.56 -9.72
CA LEU A 31 -5.05 11.11 -9.79
C LEU A 31 -6.42 10.42 -9.89
N ALA A 32 -7.42 10.89 -9.14
CA ALA A 32 -8.77 10.36 -9.23
C ALA A 32 -9.37 10.51 -10.63
N ALA A 33 -9.18 11.67 -11.27
CA ALA A 33 -9.64 11.90 -12.64
C ALA A 33 -8.94 10.97 -13.64
N MET A 34 -7.62 10.80 -13.52
CA MET A 34 -6.84 9.89 -14.37
C MET A 34 -7.24 8.42 -14.18
N ALA A 35 -7.51 8.01 -12.94
CA ALA A 35 -7.91 6.64 -12.59
C ALA A 35 -9.41 6.36 -12.78
N GLY A 36 -10.21 7.36 -13.22
CA GLY A 36 -11.66 7.20 -13.40
C GLY A 36 -12.40 6.90 -12.10
N THR A 37 -12.03 7.56 -11.01
CA THR A 37 -12.58 7.37 -9.66
C THR A 37 -12.80 8.72 -8.96
N THR A 38 -13.09 8.71 -7.66
CA THR A 38 -13.29 9.94 -6.87
C THR A 38 -12.09 10.26 -5.97
N PRO A 39 -11.85 11.54 -5.61
CA PRO A 39 -10.78 11.91 -4.68
C PRO A 39 -10.91 11.19 -3.33
N SER A 40 -12.13 10.94 -2.85
CA SER A 40 -12.40 10.18 -1.63
C SER A 40 -12.02 8.70 -1.73
N VAL A 41 -11.97 8.12 -2.93
CA VAL A 41 -11.43 6.76 -3.13
C VAL A 41 -9.90 6.80 -3.05
N ILE A 42 -9.25 7.79 -3.67
CA ILE A 42 -7.79 7.94 -3.58
C ILE A 42 -7.36 8.16 -2.13
N CYS A 43 -8.02 9.07 -1.41
CA CYS A 43 -7.73 9.34 0.00
C CYS A 43 -7.81 8.07 0.87
N ARG A 44 -8.82 7.22 0.65
CA ARG A 44 -8.92 5.93 1.36
C ARG A 44 -7.86 4.91 0.95
N MET A 45 -7.40 4.95 -0.29
CA MET A 45 -6.34 4.06 -0.78
C MET A 45 -4.95 4.50 -0.31
N GLU A 46 -4.81 5.74 0.12
CA GLU A 46 -3.59 6.29 0.75
C GLU A 46 -3.68 6.24 2.29
N ASP A 47 -4.74 5.67 2.85
CA ASP A 47 -4.92 5.49 4.29
C ASP A 47 -4.52 4.07 4.70
N GLY A 48 -3.39 3.92 5.37
CA GLY A 48 -2.87 2.64 5.85
C GLY A 48 -3.79 1.89 6.83
N ASN A 49 -4.76 2.57 7.45
CA ASN A 49 -5.75 1.95 8.32
C ASN A 49 -7.00 1.47 7.58
N TYR A 50 -7.13 1.80 6.29
CA TYR A 50 -8.29 1.38 5.51
C TYR A 50 -8.18 -0.09 5.12
N ARG A 51 -9.13 -0.93 5.55
CA ARG A 51 -9.11 -2.38 5.25
C ARG A 51 -9.86 -2.76 3.96
N GLY A 52 -10.45 -1.79 3.26
CA GLY A 52 -11.24 -2.02 2.03
C GLY A 52 -10.44 -1.95 0.73
N HIS A 53 -9.12 -2.11 0.80
CA HIS A 53 -8.25 -2.12 -0.37
C HIS A 53 -8.57 -3.30 -1.28
N SER A 54 -9.02 -3.03 -2.51
CA SER A 54 -9.17 -4.07 -3.52
C SER A 54 -7.99 -4.02 -4.49
N VAL A 55 -7.37 -5.18 -4.76
CA VAL A 55 -6.26 -5.31 -5.72
C VAL A 55 -6.67 -4.76 -7.09
N SER A 56 -7.93 -4.88 -7.49
CA SER A 56 -8.45 -4.34 -8.74
C SER A 56 -8.45 -2.80 -8.78
N MET A 57 -8.77 -2.13 -7.65
CA MET A 57 -8.72 -0.67 -7.58
C MET A 57 -7.29 -0.16 -7.51
N ILE A 58 -6.43 -0.80 -6.70
CA ILE A 58 -4.99 -0.48 -6.65
C ILE A 58 -4.39 -0.63 -8.05
N SER A 59 -4.75 -1.71 -8.78
CA SER A 59 -4.24 -1.94 -10.14
C SER A 59 -4.67 -0.86 -11.11
N ARG A 60 -5.91 -0.35 -10.96
CA ARG A 60 -6.41 0.77 -11.77
C ARG A 60 -5.64 2.06 -11.49
N ILE A 61 -5.41 2.38 -10.22
CA ILE A 61 -4.66 3.57 -9.80
C ILE A 61 -3.21 3.48 -10.30
N ALA A 62 -2.55 2.33 -10.10
CA ALA A 62 -1.20 2.09 -10.59
C ALA A 62 -1.10 2.28 -12.11
N ARG A 63 -2.06 1.74 -12.88
CA ARG A 63 -2.10 1.93 -14.34
C ARG A 63 -2.28 3.40 -14.75
N ALA A 64 -3.07 4.17 -14.01
CA ALA A 64 -3.21 5.60 -14.26
C ALA A 64 -1.88 6.35 -14.07
N LEU A 65 -1.03 5.87 -13.16
CA LEU A 65 0.33 6.35 -12.92
C LEU A 65 1.37 5.76 -13.89
N GLY A 66 0.96 4.94 -14.87
CA GLY A 66 1.88 4.24 -15.79
C GLY A 66 2.61 3.05 -15.16
N MET A 67 2.18 2.59 -13.99
CA MET A 67 2.79 1.52 -13.21
C MET A 67 2.03 0.19 -13.33
N ARG A 68 2.68 -0.91 -12.95
CA ARG A 68 2.06 -2.24 -12.83
C ARG A 68 2.26 -2.78 -11.41
N ILE A 69 1.29 -3.54 -10.91
CA ILE A 69 1.44 -4.28 -9.66
C ILE A 69 2.21 -5.58 -9.92
N TYR A 70 3.12 -5.91 -9.01
CA TYR A 70 3.74 -7.21 -8.89
C TYR A 70 3.47 -7.76 -7.49
N VAL A 71 3.02 -9.01 -7.39
CA VAL A 71 2.75 -9.68 -6.11
C VAL A 71 3.59 -10.95 -6.07
N GLY A 72 4.41 -11.09 -5.02
CA GLY A 72 5.17 -12.30 -4.71
C GLY A 72 4.56 -13.05 -3.53
N PHE A 73 4.85 -14.35 -3.43
CA PHE A 73 4.49 -15.18 -2.28
C PHE A 73 5.77 -15.77 -1.70
N GLU A 74 5.90 -15.73 -0.38
CA GLU A 74 7.04 -16.30 0.33
C GLU A 74 6.57 -17.39 1.31
N PRO A 75 7.39 -18.42 1.58
CA PRO A 75 7.06 -19.43 2.59
C PRO A 75 6.88 -18.79 3.96
N CYS A 76 5.77 -19.10 4.64
CA CYS A 76 5.55 -18.70 6.02
C CYS A 76 6.38 -19.63 6.93
N THR A 77 7.68 -19.35 7.08
CA THR A 77 8.55 -20.07 8.01
C THR A 77 8.39 -19.50 9.41
N SER A 78 8.09 -20.36 10.39
CA SER A 78 7.85 -20.01 11.80
C SER A 78 9.12 -19.57 12.58
N GLU A 79 10.17 -19.10 11.91
CA GLU A 79 11.48 -18.81 12.51
C GLU A 79 11.76 -17.31 12.72
N GLN A 80 10.79 -16.43 12.46
CA GLN A 80 10.94 -14.97 12.61
C GLN A 80 10.23 -14.40 13.85
N GLU A 81 10.27 -15.11 14.97
CA GLU A 81 9.99 -14.53 16.30
C GLU A 81 11.30 -14.50 17.10
N GLY A 82 12.18 -13.52 16.82
CA GLY A 82 13.41 -13.36 17.59
C GLY A 82 14.53 -12.59 16.89
N CYS A 83 14.36 -11.29 16.70
CA CYS A 83 15.50 -10.38 16.56
C CYS A 83 15.32 -9.18 17.50
N GLU A 84 14.99 -9.47 18.76
CA GLU A 84 15.19 -8.55 19.88
C GLU A 84 16.01 -9.30 20.94
N GLN A 85 17.32 -9.19 20.80
CA GLN A 85 18.32 -9.23 21.87
C GLN A 85 19.69 -9.11 21.19
N ASP A 86 20.32 -7.94 21.35
CA ASP A 86 21.76 -7.77 21.62
C ASP A 86 22.15 -6.29 21.47
N ALA A 87 21.79 -5.49 22.48
CA ALA A 87 22.46 -4.22 22.77
C ALA A 87 22.53 -4.02 24.28
N ASN A 88 23.18 -4.96 24.97
CA ASN A 88 23.78 -4.65 26.26
C ASN A 88 25.17 -5.29 26.33
N LYS A 89 26.20 -4.46 26.16
CA LYS A 89 27.54 -4.72 26.69
C LYS A 89 27.92 -3.54 27.57
#